data_AF-A0A354THA1-F1
#
_entry.id   AF-A0A354THA1-F1
#
_cell.length_a   1.000
_cell.length_b   1.000
_cell.length_c   1.000
_cell.angle_alpha   90.00
_cell.angle_beta   90.00
_cell.angle_gamma   90.00
#
_symmetry.space_group_name_H-M   'P 1'
#
loop_
_entity.id
_entity.type
_entity.pdbx_description
1 polymer ?
#
loop_
_entity_poly.entity_id
_entity_poly.type
_entity_poly.pdbx_seq_one_letter_code
_entity_poly.pdbx_strand_id
1 'polypeptide(L)'
;MNDIERRLTALERRLDLYPAHPAPAAATASQILNLVCTYFGVSRGDLLGPCRSAELVWPRHCSIYLLRIHQKLTYKHIAKIFRRDLGAVHHSVRSVENRVATDRLRAAQLQHLIESLKLE
;
A
#
# COMPACT_ATOMS: atom_id res chain seq x y z
N MET A 1 -22.79 -3.72 -3.97
CA MET A 1 -22.19 -2.37 -3.98
C MET A 1 -22.58 -1.69 -2.68
N ASN A 2 -21.71 -1.79 -1.67
CA ASN A 2 -22.00 -1.38 -0.31
C ASN A 2 -22.02 0.16 -0.18
N ASP A 3 -22.78 0.66 0.79
CA ASP A 3 -23.00 2.10 1.02
C ASP A 3 -21.68 2.89 1.22
N ILE A 4 -20.70 2.22 1.85
CA ILE A 4 -19.34 2.73 2.05
C ILE A 4 -18.60 2.90 0.70
N GLU A 5 -18.75 1.96 -0.24
CA GLU A 5 -18.10 2.04 -1.54
C GLU A 5 -18.65 3.21 -2.37
N ARG A 6 -19.95 3.50 -2.29
CA ARG A 6 -20.55 4.66 -2.97
C ARG A 6 -20.05 5.98 -2.40
N ARG A 7 -19.95 6.08 -1.06
CA ARG A 7 -19.48 7.28 -0.36
C ARG A 7 -18.00 7.56 -0.62
N LEU A 8 -17.17 6.50 -0.66
CA LEU A 8 -15.75 6.61 -1.00
C LEU A 8 -15.56 7.00 -2.47
N THR A 9 -16.32 6.40 -3.39
CA THR A 9 -16.26 6.75 -4.83
C THR A 9 -16.58 8.22 -5.07
N ALA A 10 -17.54 8.79 -4.36
CA ALA A 10 -17.92 10.20 -4.49
C ALA A 10 -16.84 11.17 -3.98
N LEU A 11 -16.16 10.83 -2.87
CA LEU A 11 -15.05 11.61 -2.32
C LEU A 11 -13.78 11.48 -3.17
N GLU A 12 -13.47 10.27 -3.64
CA GLU A 12 -12.30 9.99 -4.48
C GLU A 12 -12.39 10.70 -5.84
N ARG A 13 -13.58 10.80 -6.45
CA ARG A 13 -13.81 11.63 -7.65
C ARG A 13 -13.45 13.11 -7.43
N ARG A 14 -13.64 13.62 -6.21
CA ARG A 14 -13.29 15.01 -5.86
C ARG A 14 -11.79 15.18 -5.65
N LEU A 15 -11.09 14.14 -5.20
CA LEU A 15 -9.63 14.12 -5.06
C LEU A 15 -8.90 13.90 -6.40
N ASP A 16 -9.50 13.18 -7.35
CA ASP A 16 -8.97 13.02 -8.72
C ASP A 16 -8.92 14.33 -9.53
N LEU A 17 -9.58 15.40 -9.05
CA LEU A 17 -9.48 16.75 -9.62
C LEU A 17 -8.16 17.44 -9.29
N TYR A 18 -7.36 16.88 -8.36
CA TYR A 18 -5.98 17.32 -8.16
C TYR A 18 -5.08 16.62 -9.18
N PRO A 19 -4.35 17.38 -10.03
CA PRO A 19 -3.45 16.78 -10.99
C PRO A 19 -2.42 15.92 -10.24
N ALA A 20 -2.23 14.68 -10.70
CA ALA A 20 -1.16 13.81 -10.25
C ALA A 20 0.16 14.60 -10.33
N HIS A 21 0.65 15.08 -9.19
CA HIS A 21 1.87 15.85 -9.13
C HIS A 21 3.04 14.98 -9.61
N PRO A 22 3.81 15.40 -10.62
CA PRO A 22 5.12 14.82 -10.85
C PRO A 22 6.13 15.42 -9.87
N ALA A 23 6.61 14.57 -8.95
CA ALA A 23 7.91 14.50 -8.21
C ALA A 23 8.51 15.74 -7.49
N PRO A 24 9.18 15.54 -6.34
CA PRO A 24 10.63 15.24 -6.40
C PRO A 24 11.12 14.13 -5.43
N ALA A 25 12.09 13.35 -5.90
CA ALA A 25 13.16 12.65 -5.15
C ALA A 25 12.87 12.07 -3.74
N ALA A 26 11.80 11.28 -3.58
CA ALA A 26 11.62 10.38 -2.44
C ALA A 26 11.18 9.02 -3.00
N ALA A 27 11.77 7.93 -2.53
CA ALA A 27 11.68 6.55 -3.04
C ALA A 27 10.48 6.23 -3.95
N THR A 28 10.67 6.22 -5.28
CA THR A 28 9.67 5.90 -6.32
C THR A 28 8.80 4.70 -5.92
N ALA A 29 7.53 4.64 -6.37
CA ALA A 29 6.66 3.47 -6.09
C ALA A 29 7.35 2.12 -6.39
N SER A 30 8.21 2.08 -7.41
CA SER A 30 9.05 0.92 -7.72
C SER A 30 10.08 0.58 -6.64
N GLN A 31 10.74 1.57 -6.02
CA GLN A 31 11.67 1.38 -4.91
C GLN A 31 10.98 0.79 -3.69
N ILE A 32 9.83 1.34 -3.28
CA ILE A 32 9.04 0.79 -2.15
C ILE A 32 8.67 -0.67 -2.41
N LEU A 33 8.16 -0.97 -3.61
CA LEU A 33 7.78 -2.33 -3.97
C LEU A 33 8.99 -3.27 -4.00
N ASN A 34 10.15 -2.81 -4.48
CA ASN A 34 11.38 -3.61 -4.49
C ASN A 34 11.90 -3.86 -3.06
N LEU A 35 11.91 -2.83 -2.21
CA LEU A 35 12.29 -2.95 -0.80
C LEU A 35 11.45 -4.01 -0.10
N VAL A 36 10.12 -3.96 -0.27
CA VAL A 36 9.21 -4.95 0.32
C VAL A 36 9.47 -6.34 -0.25
N CYS A 37 9.67 -6.48 -1.56
CA CYS A 37 10.00 -7.76 -2.19
C CYS A 37 11.27 -8.37 -1.58
N THR A 38 12.34 -7.58 -1.49
CA THR A 38 13.62 -8.01 -0.93
C THR A 38 13.50 -8.39 0.54
N TYR A 39 12.82 -7.58 1.34
CA TYR A 39 12.68 -7.81 2.78
C TYR A 39 11.92 -9.11 3.11
N PHE A 40 10.85 -9.40 2.36
CA PHE A 40 10.03 -10.59 2.59
C PHE A 40 10.41 -11.80 1.72
N GLY A 41 11.41 -11.66 0.84
CA GLY A 41 11.83 -12.74 -0.07
C GLY A 41 10.75 -13.14 -1.08
N VAL A 42 9.90 -12.20 -1.50
CA VAL A 42 8.78 -12.46 -2.44
C VAL A 42 9.06 -11.85 -3.79
N SER A 43 8.57 -12.48 -4.87
CA SER A 43 8.70 -11.91 -6.20
C SER A 43 7.71 -10.75 -6.40
N ARG A 44 8.04 -9.83 -7.30
CA ARG A 44 7.13 -8.74 -7.69
C ARG A 44 5.84 -9.26 -8.34
N GLY A 45 5.92 -10.39 -9.04
CA GLY A 45 4.77 -11.08 -9.60
C GLY A 45 3.82 -11.59 -8.51
N ASP A 46 4.35 -12.19 -7.45
CA ASP A 46 3.56 -12.69 -6.32
C ASP A 46 2.94 -11.54 -5.52
N LEU A 47 3.72 -10.47 -5.29
CA LEU A 47 3.28 -9.29 -4.57
C LEU A 47 2.10 -8.60 -5.28
N LEU A 48 2.16 -8.45 -6.61
CA LEU A 48 1.10 -7.82 -7.41
C LEU A 48 0.01 -8.81 -7.87
N GLY A 49 0.26 -10.11 -7.70
CA GLY A 49 -0.61 -11.18 -8.16
C GLY A 49 -1.89 -11.36 -7.34
N PRO A 50 -2.79 -12.25 -7.80
CA PRO A 50 -4.06 -12.51 -7.14
C PRO A 50 -3.90 -13.35 -5.86
N CYS A 51 -2.80 -14.10 -5.71
CA CYS A 51 -2.59 -15.07 -4.63
C CYS A 51 -2.79 -14.46 -3.24
N ARG A 52 -3.60 -15.14 -2.41
CA ARG A 52 -4.01 -14.68 -1.07
C ARG A 52 -3.39 -15.49 0.06
N SER A 53 -2.29 -16.20 -0.20
CA SER A 53 -1.53 -16.86 0.87
C SER A 53 -1.18 -15.86 1.96
N ALA A 54 -1.29 -16.26 3.23
CA ALA A 54 -1.00 -15.41 4.39
C ALA A 54 0.43 -14.82 4.31
N GLU A 55 1.36 -15.56 3.71
CA GLU A 55 2.75 -15.16 3.49
C GLU A 55 2.89 -13.99 2.50
N LEU A 56 1.96 -13.86 1.54
CA LEU A 56 1.96 -12.78 0.53
C LEU A 56 1.04 -11.62 0.89
N VAL A 57 -0.01 -11.87 1.67
CA VAL A 57 -0.99 -10.86 2.05
C VAL A 57 -0.35 -9.76 2.89
N TRP A 58 0.48 -10.12 3.86
CA TRP A 58 1.15 -9.13 4.70
C TRP A 58 2.11 -8.22 3.90
N PRO A 59 3.07 -8.75 3.12
CA PRO A 59 3.92 -7.93 2.24
C PRO A 59 3.12 -7.00 1.32
N ARG A 60 2.02 -7.50 0.73
CA ARG A 60 1.15 -6.71 -0.15
C ARG A 60 0.49 -5.56 0.60
N HIS A 61 -0.08 -5.83 1.77
CA HIS A 61 -0.71 -4.81 2.59
C HIS A 61 0.31 -3.76 3.07
N CYS A 62 1.53 -4.17 3.47
CA CYS A 62 2.61 -3.25 3.79
C CYS A 62 2.96 -2.34 2.61
N SER A 63 3.08 -2.89 1.40
CA SER A 63 3.35 -2.09 0.21
C SER A 63 2.28 -1.04 -0.06
N ILE A 64 1.00 -1.42 0.04
CA ILE A 64 -0.15 -0.52 -0.12
C ILE A 64 -0.10 0.59 0.94
N TYR A 65 0.16 0.23 2.19
CA TYR A 65 0.26 1.17 3.30
C TYR A 65 1.42 2.18 3.08
N LEU A 66 2.62 1.69 2.77
CA LEU A 66 3.80 2.53 2.53
C LEU A 66 3.60 3.50 1.36
N LEU A 67 3.02 3.04 0.24
CA LEU A 67 2.67 3.90 -0.89
C LEU A 67 1.67 4.99 -0.50
N ARG A 68 0.76 4.72 0.43
CA ARG A 68 -0.20 5.70 0.92
C ARG A 68 0.46 6.75 1.82
N ILE A 69 1.32 6.33 2.75
CA ILE A 69 1.90 7.26 3.75
C ILE A 69 3.13 8.02 3.23
N HIS A 70 4.00 7.39 2.44
CA HIS A 70 5.24 8.00 1.95
C HIS A 70 5.04 8.74 0.64
N GLN A 71 4.35 8.12 -0.32
CA GLN A 71 4.14 8.70 -1.65
C GLN A 71 2.85 9.50 -1.79
N LYS A 72 2.02 9.53 -0.74
CA LYS A 72 0.71 10.19 -0.73
C LYS A 72 -0.17 9.82 -1.93
N LEU A 73 0.04 8.63 -2.51
CA LEU A 73 -0.71 8.18 -3.68
C LEU A 73 -2.18 8.05 -3.34
N THR A 74 -3.04 8.37 -4.31
CA THR A 74 -4.48 8.18 -4.15
C THR A 74 -4.80 6.68 -4.11
N TYR A 75 -5.88 6.31 -3.42
CA TYR A 75 -6.36 4.93 -3.38
C TYR A 75 -6.61 4.36 -4.78
N LYS A 76 -7.06 5.21 -5.72
CA LYS A 76 -7.24 4.85 -7.12
C LYS A 76 -5.95 4.53 -7.84
N HIS A 77 -4.90 5.32 -7.61
CA HIS A 77 -3.60 5.02 -8.19
C HIS A 77 -3.05 3.70 -7.65
N ILE A 78 -3.13 3.49 -6.33
CA ILE A 78 -2.69 2.24 -5.69
C ILE A 78 -3.51 1.05 -6.21
N ALA A 79 -4.84 1.19 -6.31
CA ALA A 79 -5.73 0.18 -6.89
C ALA A 79 -5.30 -0.23 -8.30
N LYS A 80 -4.90 0.75 -9.14
CA LYS A 80 -4.37 0.49 -10.48
C LYS A 80 -3.06 -0.30 -10.46
N ILE A 81 -2.14 0.03 -9.54
CA ILE A 81 -0.85 -0.68 -9.38
C ILE A 81 -1.08 -2.15 -9.01
N PHE A 82 -1.96 -2.41 -8.03
CA PHE A 82 -2.22 -3.76 -7.53
C PHE A 82 -3.30 -4.52 -8.28
N ARG A 83 -3.96 -3.90 -9.27
CA ARG A 83 -5.13 -4.45 -9.99
C ARG A 83 -6.21 -4.94 -9.01
N ARG A 84 -6.50 -4.13 -7.99
CA ARG A 84 -7.50 -4.41 -6.95
C ARG A 84 -8.54 -3.31 -6.88
N ASP A 85 -9.74 -3.62 -6.40
CA ASP A 85 -10.77 -2.62 -6.14
C ASP A 85 -10.38 -1.68 -5.00
N LEU A 86 -10.91 -0.46 -5.03
CA LEU A 86 -10.63 0.60 -4.04
C LEU A 86 -10.90 0.10 -2.62
N GLY A 87 -12.03 -0.59 -2.41
CA GLY A 87 -12.38 -1.17 -1.11
C GLY A 87 -11.34 -2.15 -0.56
N ALA A 88 -10.68 -2.92 -1.44
CA ALA A 88 -9.60 -3.81 -1.03
C ALA A 88 -8.33 -3.04 -0.63
N VAL A 89 -8.03 -1.92 -1.28
CA VAL A 89 -6.92 -1.04 -0.91
C VAL A 89 -7.18 -0.38 0.46
N HIS A 90 -8.39 0.17 0.67
CA HIS A 90 -8.82 0.71 1.96
C HIS A 90 -8.72 -0.35 3.06
N HIS A 91 -9.23 -1.55 2.80
CA HIS A 91 -9.15 -2.66 3.74
C HIS A 91 -7.70 -3.05 4.04
N SER A 92 -6.80 -3.02 3.06
CA SER A 92 -5.38 -3.31 3.24
C SER A 92 -4.73 -2.31 4.21
N VAL A 93 -4.98 -1.01 4.03
CA VAL A 93 -4.45 0.06 4.92
C VAL A 93 -4.93 -0.16 6.35
N ARG A 94 -6.24 -0.31 6.55
CA ARG A 94 -6.83 -0.54 7.88
C ARG A 94 -6.36 -1.85 8.51
N SER A 95 -6.15 -2.88 7.70
CA SER A 95 -5.62 -4.17 8.14
C SER A 95 -4.21 -4.01 8.72
N VAL A 96 -3.34 -3.22 8.08
CA VAL A 96 -2.00 -2.92 8.62
C VAL A 96 -2.10 -2.19 9.94
N GLU A 97 -2.87 -1.10 10.03
CA GLU A 97 -3.03 -0.29 11.24
C GLU A 97 -3.50 -1.14 12.43
N ASN A 98 -4.53 -1.95 12.23
CA ASN A 98 -5.04 -2.85 13.27
C ASN A 98 -4.02 -3.93 13.65
N ARG A 99 -3.27 -4.44 12.68
CA ARG A 99 -2.31 -5.52 12.91
C ARG A 99 -1.10 -5.04 13.69
N VAL A 100 -0.52 -3.89 13.34
CA VAL A 100 0.64 -3.35 14.06
C VAL A 100 0.28 -2.90 15.49
N ALA A 101 -0.98 -2.52 15.73
CA ALA A 101 -1.47 -2.21 17.07
C ALA A 101 -1.49 -3.43 18.02
N THR A 102 -1.56 -4.65 17.48
CA THR A 102 -1.76 -5.88 18.27
C THR A 102 -0.63 -6.89 18.14
N ASP A 103 0.21 -6.79 17.10
CA ASP A 103 1.25 -7.76 16.75
C ASP A 103 2.61 -7.05 16.69
N ARG A 104 3.41 -7.20 17.75
CA ARG A 104 4.72 -6.54 17.88
C ARG A 104 5.70 -6.92 16.80
N LEU A 105 5.66 -8.17 16.32
CA LEU A 105 6.52 -8.62 15.24
C LEU A 105 6.19 -7.85 13.95
N ARG A 106 4.90 -7.74 13.64
CA ARG A 106 4.42 -7.00 12.46
C ARG A 106 4.71 -5.51 12.54
N ALA A 107 4.60 -4.93 13.74
CA ALA A 107 5.00 -3.55 13.99
C ALA A 107 6.50 -3.33 13.74
N ALA A 108 7.37 -4.21 14.25
CA ALA A 108 8.81 -4.14 14.04
C ALA A 108 9.18 -4.29 12.55
N GLN A 109 8.53 -5.21 11.82
CA GLN A 109 8.72 -5.37 10.37
C GLN A 109 8.37 -4.09 9.61
N LEU A 110 7.21 -3.48 9.90
CA LEU A 110 6.80 -2.25 9.25
C LEU A 110 7.73 -1.08 9.59
N GLN A 111 8.14 -0.95 10.85
CA GLN A 111 9.07 0.08 11.30
C GLN A 111 10.41 -0.02 10.56
N HIS A 112 10.95 -1.24 10.41
CA HIS A 112 12.18 -1.48 9.68
C HIS A 112 12.08 -1.03 8.21
N LEU A 113 10.96 -1.32 7.55
CA LEU A 113 10.71 -0.85 6.17
C LEU A 113 10.64 0.68 6.10
N ILE A 114 9.97 1.33 7.06
CA ILE A 114 9.88 2.80 7.12
C ILE A 114 11.26 3.44 7.32
N GLU A 115 12.08 2.88 8.20
CA GLU A 115 13.45 3.35 8.45
C GLU A 115 14.34 3.19 7.23
N SER A 116 14.23 2.05 6.53
CA SER A 116 14.98 1.78 5.30
C SER A 116 14.66 2.79 4.18
N LEU A 117 13.43 3.31 4.13
CA LEU A 117 13.02 4.34 3.16
C LEU A 117 13.52 5.75 3.49
N LYS A 118 13.96 6.01 4.73
CA LYS A 118 14.49 7.32 5.16
C LYS A 118 16.00 7.48 4.94
N LEU A 119 16.68 6.36 4.66
CA LEU A 119 18.13 6.29 4.50
C LEU A 119 18.59 6.44 3.05
N GLU A 120 17.67 6.64 2.10
CA GLU A 120 17.94 6.93 0.68
C GLU A 120 17.79 8.42 0.34
#